data_AF-A0AB39HN06-F1
#
_entry.id   AF-A0AB39HN06-F1
#
_cell.length_a   1.000
_cell.length_b   1.000
_cell.length_c   1.000
_cell.angle_alpha   90.00
_cell.angle_beta   90.00
_cell.angle_gamma   90.00
#
_symmetry.space_group_name_H-M   'P 1'
#
loop_
_entity.id
_entity.type
_entity.pdbx_description
1 polymer ?
#
loop_
_entity_poly.entity_id
_entity_poly.type
_entity_poly.pdbx_seq_one_letter_code
_entity_poly.pdbx_strand_id
1 'polypeptide(L)' 'MSQHVDKQRIQIYESNENQNPLSVEIIKLIKVQVKKGSGIDSDPVRLVDVYYDLKGNYVFTVDSLSEDY' A
#
# COMPACT_ATOMS: atom_id res chain seq x y z
N MET A 1 44.31 -21.50 -33.20
CA MET A 1 43.16 -20.74 -33.74
C MET A 1 42.08 -20.75 -32.67
N SER A 2 41.65 -19.56 -32.26
CA SER A 2 40.92 -19.28 -31.02
C SER A 2 39.44 -19.68 -31.12
N GLN A 3 38.92 -20.41 -30.13
CA GLN A 3 37.48 -20.62 -29.96
C GLN A 3 36.90 -19.38 -29.28
N HIS A 4 36.16 -18.56 -30.04
CA HIS A 4 35.26 -17.57 -29.44
C HIS A 4 34.00 -18.32 -28.97
N VAL A 5 33.85 -18.43 -27.66
CA VAL A 5 32.58 -18.83 -27.04
C VAL A 5 31.94 -17.55 -26.53
N ASP A 6 30.98 -17.01 -27.30
CA ASP A 6 30.11 -15.94 -26.83
C ASP A 6 29.28 -16.47 -25.67
N LYS A 7 29.66 -16.06 -24.45
CA LYS A 7 28.84 -16.26 -23.25
C LYS A 7 27.64 -15.33 -23.34
N GLN A 8 26.57 -15.78 -23.98
CA GLN A 8 25.27 -15.14 -23.87
C GLN A 8 24.90 -15.08 -22.39
N ARG A 9 24.87 -13.87 -21.84
CA ARG A 9 24.37 -13.59 -20.49
C ARG A 9 22.89 -13.96 -20.47
N ILE A 10 22.56 -15.08 -19.84
CA ILE A 10 21.18 -15.41 -19.50
C ILE A 10 20.76 -14.41 -18.42
N GLN A 11 20.02 -13.39 -18.83
CA GLN A 11 19.32 -12.51 -17.90
C GLN A 11 18.11 -13.29 -17.40
N ILE A 12 18.26 -13.92 -16.24
CA ILE A 12 17.16 -14.62 -15.58
C ILE A 12 16.18 -13.54 -15.14
N TYR A 13 15.07 -13.40 -15.87
CA TYR A 13 13.91 -12.69 -15.36
C TYR A 13 13.35 -13.57 -14.25
N GLU A 14 13.73 -13.26 -13.00
CA GLU A 14 13.09 -13.85 -11.83
C GLU A 14 11.59 -13.61 -11.97
N SER A 15 10.84 -14.70 -11.96
CA SER A 15 9.39 -14.70 -12.07
C SER A 15 8.80 -13.78 -11.01
N ASN A 16 7.87 -12.92 -11.40
CA ASN A 16 7.09 -12.02 -10.52
C ASN A 16 6.17 -12.78 -9.53
N GLU A 17 6.46 -14.05 -9.21
CA GLU A 17 5.69 -14.89 -8.28
C GLU A 17 6.28 -14.92 -6.86
N ASN A 18 7.32 -14.13 -6.59
CA ASN A 18 7.81 -13.99 -5.23
C ASN A 18 6.93 -12.97 -4.50
N GLN A 19 5.75 -13.41 -4.01
CA GLN A 19 4.90 -12.62 -3.10
C GLN A 19 5.54 -12.35 -1.74
N ASN A 20 6.80 -12.73 -1.55
CA ASN A 20 7.54 -12.49 -0.33
C ASN A 20 7.96 -11.02 -0.27
N PRO A 21 7.60 -10.28 0.79
CA PRO A 21 8.04 -8.91 0.96
C PRO A 21 9.57 -8.88 1.05
N LEU A 22 10.19 -7.93 0.34
CA LEU A 22 11.64 -7.74 0.36
C LEU A 22 12.15 -7.31 1.75
N SER A 23 11.32 -6.66 2.56
CA SER A 23 11.59 -6.32 3.95
C SER A 23 10.28 -6.03 4.69
N VAL A 24 10.33 -6.08 6.03
CA VAL A 24 9.19 -5.75 6.90
C VAL A 24 9.64 -4.71 7.91
N GLU A 25 8.86 -3.63 8.02
CA GLU A 25 9.04 -2.60 9.03
C GLU A 25 7.74 -2.42 9.84
N ILE A 26 7.87 -2.21 11.15
CA ILE A 26 6.73 -1.91 12.02
C ILE A 26 6.68 -0.41 12.26
N ILE A 27 5.65 0.24 11.70
CA ILE A 27 5.40 1.67 11.87
C ILE A 27 4.23 1.87 12.82
N LYS A 28 4.39 2.76 13.81
CA LYS A 28 3.32 3.13 14.75
C LYS A 28 2.56 4.37 14.26
N LEU A 29 1.23 4.29 14.29
CA LEU A 29 0.32 5.37 13.90
C LEU A 29 -0.72 5.62 14.98
N ILE A 30 -1.28 6.82 14.99
CA ILE A 30 -2.46 7.19 15.78
C ILE A 30 -3.69 6.93 14.92
N LYS A 31 -4.57 6.05 15.39
CA LYS A 31 -5.87 5.80 14.77
C LYS A 31 -6.94 6.67 15.44
N VAL A 32 -7.65 7.46 14.66
CA VAL A 32 -8.79 8.27 15.10
C VAL A 32 -10.01 7.85 14.31
N GLN A 33 -11.13 7.62 15.00
CA GLN A 33 -12.39 7.26 14.33
C GLN A 33 -13.30 8.48 14.28
N VAL A 34 -13.72 8.87 13.07
CA VAL A 34 -14.53 10.07 12.83
C VAL A 34 -15.79 9.75 12.04
N LYS A 35 -16.83 10.58 12.19
CA LYS A 35 -18.03 10.51 11.35
C LYS A 35 -17.77 11.22 10.03
N LYS A 36 -18.09 10.57 8.92
CA LYS A 36 -18.05 11.12 7.56
C LYS A 36 -19.39 10.88 6.87
N GLY A 37 -19.78 11.82 6.01
CA GLY A 37 -21.02 11.77 5.25
C GLY A 37 -21.98 12.89 5.62
N SER A 38 -22.79 13.30 4.65
CA SER A 38 -23.80 14.36 4.78
C SER A 38 -25.13 13.87 5.35
N GLY A 39 -25.34 12.55 5.41
CA GLY A 39 -26.55 11.94 5.97
C GLY A 39 -27.73 11.86 5.00
N ILE A 40 -27.50 12.14 3.72
CA ILE A 40 -28.46 11.85 2.64
C ILE A 40 -28.30 10.40 2.18
N ASP A 41 -29.31 9.84 1.51
CA ASP A 41 -29.30 8.42 1.09
C ASP A 41 -28.10 8.06 0.20
N SER A 42 -27.65 8.99 -0.65
CA SER A 42 -26.48 8.80 -1.50
C SER A 42 -25.13 8.98 -0.78
N ASP A 43 -25.13 9.51 0.45
CA ASP A 43 -23.93 9.71 1.29
C ASP A 43 -24.27 9.58 2.79
N PRO A 44 -24.53 8.35 3.26
CA PRO A 44 -24.93 8.11 4.64
C PRO A 44 -23.77 8.40 5.60
N VAL A 45 -24.12 8.86 6.80
CA VAL A 45 -23.14 9.03 7.88
C VAL A 45 -22.60 7.67 8.29
N ARG A 46 -21.27 7.54 8.29
CA ARG A 46 -20.54 6.35 8.69
C ARG A 46 -19.30 6.70 9.49
N LEU A 47 -18.74 5.72 10.17
CA LEU A 47 -17.45 5.86 10.83
C LEU A 47 -16.34 5.52 9.85
N VAL A 48 -15.31 6.35 9.80
CA VAL A 48 -14.09 6.11 9.03
C VAL A 48 -12.89 6.20 9.95
N ASP A 49 -11.85 5.44 9.63
CA ASP A 49 -10.62 5.40 10.40
C ASP A 49 -9.59 6.31 9.73
N VAL A 50 -9.13 7.33 10.45
CA VAL A 50 -8.12 8.28 9.99
C VAL A 50 -6.82 8.02 10.75
N TYR A 51 -5.73 7.90 10.02
CA TYR A 51 -4.42 7.55 10.57
C TYR A 51 -3.48 8.75 10.48
N TYR A 52 -2.84 9.04 11.62
CA TYR A 52 -1.86 10.11 11.76
C TYR A 52 -0.52 9.54 12.21
N ASP A 53 0.56 10.24 11.88
CA ASP A 53 1.86 9.98 12.49
C ASP A 53 1.87 10.44 13.97
N LEU A 54 2.95 10.13 14.68
CA LEU A 54 3.09 10.48 16.10
C LEU A 54 3.27 11.99 16.35
N LYS A 55 3.45 12.80 15.31
CA LYS A 55 3.50 14.27 15.37
C LYS A 55 2.14 14.91 15.08
N GLY A 56 1.13 14.10 14.73
CA GLY A 56 -0.21 14.56 14.37
C GLY A 56 -0.37 14.92 12.90
N ASN A 57 0.56 14.56 12.02
CA ASN A 57 0.40 14.75 10.58
C ASN A 57 -0.47 13.64 9.98
N TYR A 58 -1.35 14.01 9.05
CA TYR A 58 -2.20 13.06 8.34
C TYR A 58 -1.37 12.09 7.48
N VAL A 59 -1.73 10.81 7.49
CA VAL A 59 -1.11 9.78 6.63
C VAL A 59 -2.12 9.25 5.62
N PHE A 60 -3.21 8.64 6.07
CA PHE A 60 -4.27 8.11 5.21
C PHE A 60 -5.60 7.93 5.95
N THR A 61 -6.65 7.65 5.19
CA THR A 61 -7.98 7.30 5.69
C THR A 61 -8.40 5.95 5.13
N VAL A 62 -9.02 5.12 5.95
CA VAL A 62 -9.71 3.90 5.51
C VAL A 62 -11.20 4.18 5.57
N ASP A 63 -11.82 4.19 4.40
CA ASP A 63 -13.24 4.42 4.22
C ASP A 63 -13.82 3.25 3.41
N SER A 64 -14.82 2.56 3.95
CA SER A 64 -15.43 1.42 3.28
C SER A 64 -16.14 1.77 1.97
N LEU A 65 -16.39 3.07 1.73
CA LEU A 65 -16.99 3.58 0.50
C LEU A 65 -15.99 4.30 -0.42
N SER A 66 -14.70 4.36 -0.07
CA SER A 66 -13.68 4.87 -1.02
C SER A 66 -13.26 3.76 -1.99
N GLU A 67 -13.21 4.06 -3.28
CA GLU A 67 -12.78 3.13 -4.34
C GLU A 67 -11.26 2.93 -4.40
N ASP A 68 -10.49 3.57 -3.51
CA ASP A 68 -9.03 3.47 -3.47
C ASP A 68 -8.60 2.24 -2.65
N TYR A 69 -8.47 1.08 -3.32
CA TYR A 69 -7.72 -0.10 -2.85
C TYR A 69 -6.45 -0.31 -3.68
#